data_AF-A0A0J0V5Q8-F1
#
_entry.id   AF-A0A0J0V5Q8-F1
#
_cell.length_a   1.000
_cell.length_b   1.000
_cell.length_c   1.000
_cell.angle_alpha   90.00
_cell.angle_beta   90.00
_cell.angle_gamma   90.00
#
_symmetry.space_group_name_H-M   'P 1'
#
loop_
_entity.id
_entity.type
_entity.pdbx_description
1 polymer ?
#
loop_
_entity_poly.entity_id
_entity_poly.type
_entity_poly.pdbx_seq_one_letter_code
_entity_poly.pdbx_strand_id
1 'polypeptide(L)' 'MTGHPQELAEEVGDMLQKVEAGELILRLNPLVVAECCWVLASVYQASPSDISAALLKFTNGIGIETEEKDVVQQALRDY' A
#
# COMPACT_ATOMS: atom_id res chain seq x y z
N MET A 1 4.63 13.84 -9.51
CA MET A 1 3.18 14.02 -9.27
C MET A 1 2.44 13.41 -10.44
N THR A 2 2.32 12.09 -10.48
CA THR A 2 1.80 11.37 -11.65
C THR A 2 0.28 11.43 -11.66
N GLY A 3 -0.29 12.17 -12.62
CA GLY A 3 -1.74 12.31 -12.82
C GLY A 3 -2.41 11.12 -13.50
N HIS A 4 -1.75 9.96 -13.57
CA HIS A 4 -2.17 8.77 -14.33
C HIS A 4 -2.11 7.49 -13.49
N PRO A 5 -2.93 7.35 -12.43
CA PRO A 5 -2.89 6.19 -11.53
C PRO A 5 -3.27 4.87 -12.21
N GLN A 6 -4.14 4.87 -13.22
CA GLN A 6 -4.47 3.67 -14.00
C GLN A 6 -3.27 3.15 -14.80
N GLU A 7 -2.57 4.01 -15.52
CA GLU A 7 -1.42 3.61 -16.37
C GLU A 7 -0.30 3.00 -15.51
N LEU A 8 -0.02 3.60 -14.35
CA LEU A 8 0.95 3.04 -13.40
C LEU A 8 0.51 1.70 -12.82
N ALA A 9 -0.79 1.51 -12.57
CA ALA A 9 -1.32 0.24 -12.09
C ALA A 9 -1.17 -0.87 -13.14
N GLU A 10 -1.32 -0.53 -14.42
CA GLU A 10 -1.07 -1.45 -15.53
C GLU A 10 0.43 -1.80 -15.64
N GLU A 11 1.32 -0.81 -15.52
CA GLU A 11 2.78 -1.00 -15.59
C GLU A 11 3.33 -1.92 -14.49
N VAL A 12 2.72 -1.91 -13.29
CA VAL A 12 3.16 -2.77 -12.17
C VAL A 12 2.45 -4.13 -12.14
N GLY A 13 1.53 -4.41 -13.07
CA GLY A 13 0.73 -5.63 -13.08
C GLY A 13 1.57 -6.91 -13.10
N ASP A 14 2.60 -6.96 -13.96
CA ASP A 14 3.52 -8.11 -14.05
C ASP A 14 4.28 -8.35 -12.74
N MET A 15 4.63 -7.27 -12.03
CA MET A 15 5.28 -7.39 -10.72
C MET A 15 4.32 -7.95 -9.69
N LEU A 16 3.08 -7.44 -9.64
CA LEU A 16 2.07 -7.91 -8.70
C LEU A 16 1.71 -9.39 -8.94
N GLN A 17 1.62 -9.84 -10.20
CA GLN A 17 1.40 -11.25 -10.52
C GLN A 17 2.51 -12.15 -9.96
N LYS A 18 3.78 -11.73 -10.05
CA LYS A 18 4.90 -12.47 -9.48
C LYS A 18 4.87 -12.50 -7.95
N VAL A 19 4.39 -11.43 -7.32
CA VAL A 19 4.20 -11.38 -5.87
C VAL A 19 3.10 -12.35 -5.43
N GLU A 20 1.97 -12.36 -6.14
CA GLU A 20 0.86 -13.28 -5.88
C GLU A 20 1.23 -14.74 -6.14
N ALA A 21 2.08 -15.01 -7.14
CA ALA A 21 2.64 -16.32 -7.43
C ALA A 21 3.69 -16.79 -6.40
N GLY A 22 4.12 -15.92 -5.48
CA GLY A 22 5.16 -16.20 -4.48
C GLY A 22 6.58 -16.20 -5.05
N GLU A 23 6.76 -15.68 -6.26
CA GLU A 23 8.07 -15.54 -6.93
C GLU A 23 8.83 -14.31 -6.42
N LEU A 24 8.11 -13.30 -5.92
CA LEU A 24 8.66 -12.07 -5.36
C LEU A 24 8.03 -11.75 -4.01
N ILE A 25 8.81 -11.08 -3.15
CA ILE A 25 8.35 -10.48 -1.91
C ILE A 25 8.61 -8.98 -1.98
N LEU A 26 7.58 -8.16 -1.75
CA LEU A 26 7.73 -6.73 -1.59
C LEU A 26 7.96 -6.39 -0.12
N ARG A 27 9.12 -5.83 0.18
CA ARG A 27 9.46 -5.31 1.51
C ARG A 27 9.16 -3.81 1.57
N LEU A 28 8.34 -3.42 2.53
CA LEU A 28 7.87 -2.05 2.72
C LEU A 28 8.43 -1.47 4.01
N ASN A 29 9.03 -0.30 3.90
CA ASN A 29 9.37 0.52 5.05
C ASN A 29 8.12 1.26 5.56
N PRO A 30 7.90 1.39 6.88
CA PRO A 30 6.77 2.12 7.46
C PRO A 30 6.60 3.55 6.92
N LEU A 31 7.69 4.22 6.56
CA LEU A 31 7.65 5.56 5.99
C LEU A 31 6.95 5.60 4.63
N VAL A 32 7.06 4.52 3.83
CA VAL A 32 6.33 4.40 2.56
C VAL A 32 4.83 4.32 2.82
N VAL A 33 4.40 3.58 3.86
CA VAL A 33 2.99 3.49 4.25
C VAL A 33 2.46 4.85 4.71
N ALA A 34 3.24 5.57 5.51
CA ALA A 34 2.90 6.93 5.95
C ALA A 34 2.77 7.91 4.77
N GLU A 35 3.68 7.82 3.80
CA GLU A 35 3.62 8.62 2.58
C GLU A 35 2.38 8.26 1.75
N CYS A 36 2.02 6.97 1.63
CA CYS A 36 0.77 6.57 0.99
C CYS A 36 -0.45 7.21 1.66
N CYS A 37 -0.50 7.24 3.00
CA CYS A 37 -1.58 7.93 3.71
C CYS A 37 -1.62 9.41 3.34
N TRP A 38 -0.47 10.09 3.37
CA TRP A 38 -0.39 11.52 3.03
C TRP A 38 -0.80 11.78 1.57
N VAL A 39 -0.29 11.02 0.61
CA VAL A 39 -0.62 11.16 -0.82
C VAL A 39 -2.09 10.90 -1.07
N LEU A 40 -2.66 9.82 -0.52
CA LEU A 40 -4.06 9.47 -0.73
C LEU A 40 -5.01 10.51 -0.11
N ALA A 41 -4.68 11.03 1.07
CA ALA A 41 -5.49 12.06 1.73
C ALA A 41 -5.36 13.44 1.05
N SER A 42 -4.15 13.83 0.64
CA SER A 42 -3.89 15.20 0.15
C SER A 42 -4.10 15.35 -1.36
N VAL A 43 -3.61 14.40 -2.15
CA VAL A 43 -3.66 14.45 -3.62
C VAL A 43 -4.97 13.86 -4.13
N TYR A 44 -5.33 12.68 -3.63
CA TYR A 44 -6.53 11.97 -4.09
C TYR A 44 -7.77 12.28 -3.24
N GLN A 45 -7.64 13.02 -2.15
CA GLN A 45 -8.74 13.42 -1.26
C GLN A 45 -9.58 12.24 -0.76
N ALA A 46 -8.95 11.06 -0.63
CA ALA A 46 -9.59 9.87 -0.10
C ALA A 46 -9.89 10.03 1.39
N SER A 47 -10.98 9.41 1.86
CA SER A 47 -11.34 9.46 3.27
C SER A 47 -10.36 8.62 4.12
N PRO A 48 -10.11 8.99 5.40
CA PRO A 48 -9.24 8.19 6.28
C PRO A 48 -9.66 6.72 6.38
N SER A 49 -10.97 6.46 6.43
CA SER A 49 -11.52 5.10 6.47
C SER A 49 -11.22 4.30 5.19
N ASP A 50 -11.29 4.92 4.01
CA ASP A 50 -10.98 4.23 2.75
C ASP A 50 -9.48 3.94 2.64
N ILE A 51 -8.64 4.89 3.06
CA ILE A 51 -7.19 4.76 3.10
C ILE A 51 -6.79 3.61 4.04
N SER A 52 -7.30 3.64 5.27
CA SER A 52 -7.06 2.59 6.29
C SER A 52 -7.45 1.22 5.74
N ALA A 53 -8.66 1.08 5.20
CA ALA A 53 -9.15 -0.19 4.67
C ALA A 53 -8.27 -0.71 3.51
N ALA A 54 -7.88 0.15 2.58
CA ALA A 54 -7.06 -0.21 1.44
C ALA A 54 -5.63 -0.63 1.86
N LEU A 55 -4.99 0.15 2.73
CA LEU A 55 -3.62 -0.13 3.18
C LEU A 55 -3.55 -1.33 4.13
N LEU A 56 -4.58 -1.54 4.97
CA LEU A 56 -4.68 -2.77 5.76
C LEU A 56 -4.83 -4.01 4.88
N LYS A 57 -5.64 -3.93 3.81
CA LYS A 57 -5.76 -5.03 2.85
C LYS A 57 -4.43 -5.30 2.15
N PHE A 58 -3.74 -4.24 1.72
CA PHE A 58 -2.46 -4.35 1.02
C PHE A 58 -1.35 -4.93 1.90
N THR A 59 -1.17 -4.42 3.12
CA THR A 59 -0.13 -4.90 4.06
C THR A 59 -0.41 -6.31 4.61
N ASN A 60 -1.63 -6.82 4.44
CA ASN A 60 -1.99 -8.22 4.70
C ASN A 60 -1.93 -9.12 3.46
N GLY A 61 -1.58 -8.57 2.30
CA GLY A 61 -1.45 -9.32 1.06
C GLY A 61 -0.36 -10.38 1.12
N ILE A 62 -0.54 -11.46 0.36
CA ILE A 62 0.49 -12.48 0.16
C ILE A 62 1.69 -11.83 -0.54
N GLY A 63 2.90 -12.16 -0.10
CA GLY A 63 4.13 -11.61 -0.65
C GLY A 63 4.41 -10.15 -0.25
N ILE A 64 3.65 -9.59 0.70
CA ILE A 64 3.89 -8.26 1.26
C ILE A 64 4.45 -8.37 2.68
N GLU A 65 5.66 -7.86 2.88
CA GLU A 65 6.33 -7.76 4.17
C GLU A 65 6.51 -6.29 4.55
N THR A 66 6.02 -5.90 5.72
CA THR A 66 6.23 -4.55 6.25
C THR A 66 7.10 -4.63 7.49
N GLU A 67 8.11 -3.76 7.60
CA GLU A 67 8.89 -3.66 8.84
C GLU A 67 7.95 -3.18 9.96
N GLU A 68 8.12 -3.72 11.17
CA GLU A 68 7.23 -3.42 12.31
C GLU A 68 5.73 -3.62 11.99
N LYS A 69 5.40 -4.67 11.24
CA LYS A 69 4.05 -4.96 10.70
C LYS A 69 2.92 -4.69 11.70
N ASP A 70 3.03 -5.19 12.93
CA ASP A 70 1.97 -5.04 13.93
C ASP A 70 1.75 -3.58 14.35
N VAL A 71 2.83 -2.79 14.46
CA VAL A 71 2.77 -1.36 14.78
C VAL A 71 2.12 -0.61 13.62
N VAL A 72 2.55 -0.88 12.38
CA VAL A 72 1.98 -0.24 11.18
C VAL A 72 0.49 -0.58 11.04
N GLN A 73 0.11 -1.84 11.26
CA GLN A 73 -1.29 -2.24 11.19
C GLN A 73 -2.13 -1.63 12.29
N GLN A 74 -1.62 -1.52 13.51
CA GLN A 74 -2.33 -0.85 14.58
C GLN A 74 -2.51 0.64 14.27
N ALA A 75 -1.46 1.31 13.80
CA ALA A 75 -1.52 2.71 13.39
C ALA A 75 -2.55 2.93 12.26
N LEU A 76 -2.66 2.01 11.30
CA LEU A 76 -3.71 2.08 10.27
C LEU A 76 -5.12 1.85 10.82
N ARG A 77 -5.31 1.04 11.86
CA ARG A 77 -6.63 0.86 12.51
C ARG A 77 -7.05 2.09 13.30
N ASP A 78 -6.09 2.87 13.79
CA ASP A 78 -6.30 4.08 14.58
C ASP A 78 -6.31 5.36 13.72
N TYR A 79 -6.10 5.24 12.39
CA TYR A 79 -6.06 6.33 11.40
C TYR A 79 -7.44 6.81 10.98
#